data_AF-A0A350QXM4-F1
#
_entry.id   AF-A0A350QXM4-F1
#
_cell.length_a   1.000
_cell.length_b   1.000
_cell.length_c   1.000
_cell.angle_alpha   90.00
_cell.angle_beta   90.00
_cell.angle_gamma   90.00
#
_symmetry.space_group_name_H-M   'P 1'
#
loop_
_entity.id
_entity.type
_entity.pdbx_description
1 polymer ?
#
loop_
_entity_poly.entity_id
_entity_poly.type
_entity_poly.pdbx_seq_one_letter_code
_entity_poly.pdbx_strand_id
1 'polypeptide(L)' 'MAVHVPLSVEAIMEAKLLMMATHNIFSPSSGKPILTPSQDIVLGSYFLTMDPKSG' A
#
# COMPACT_ATOMS: atom_id res chain seq x y z
N MET A 1 -1.42 -14.27 9.33
CA MET A 1 -1.57 -14.57 7.90
C MET A 1 -0.84 -15.86 7.60
N ALA A 2 -1.35 -16.68 6.68
CA ALA A 2 -0.63 -17.83 6.18
C ALA A 2 0.47 -17.40 5.18
N VAL A 3 1.49 -18.24 5.01
CA VAL A 3 2.56 -18.05 4.04
C VAL A 3 2.49 -19.18 3.03
N HIS A 4 2.42 -18.84 1.74
CA HIS A 4 2.35 -19.80 0.64
C HIS A 4 3.54 -19.57 -0.30
N VAL A 5 4.20 -20.65 -0.70
CA VAL A 5 5.37 -20.60 -1.59
C VAL A 5 4.95 -21.10 -2.99
N PRO A 6 4.95 -20.24 -4.03
CA PRO A 6 4.71 -20.67 -5.40
C PRO A 6 5.91 -21.47 -5.94
N LEU A 7 5.65 -22.60 -6.61
CA LEU A 7 6.69 -23.53 -7.05
C LEU A 7 6.94 -23.53 -8.55
N SER A 8 5.88 -23.49 -9.37
CA SER A 8 6.02 -23.51 -10.82
C SER A 8 6.43 -22.13 -11.36
N VAL A 9 7.04 -22.08 -12.54
CA VAL A 9 7.46 -20.83 -13.18
C VAL A 9 6.25 -19.94 -13.43
N GLU A 10 5.13 -20.53 -13.84
CA GLU A 10 3.87 -19.85 -14.10
C GLU A 10 3.33 -19.23 -12.80
N ALA A 11 3.29 -20.00 -11.71
CA ALA A 11 2.82 -19.51 -10.41
C ALA A 11 3.71 -18.39 -9.84
N ILE A 12 5.03 -18.48 -10.05
CA ILE A 12 5.96 -17.42 -9.65
C ILE A 12 5.73 -16.16 -10.50
N MET A 13 5.51 -16.31 -11.80
CA MET A 13 5.21 -15.19 -12.70
C MET A 13 3.90 -14.50 -12.32
N GLU A 14 2.83 -15.26 -12.06
CA GLU A 14 1.55 -14.70 -11.59
C GLU A 14 1.70 -13.98 -10.24
N ALA A 15 2.44 -14.57 -9.30
CA ALA A 15 2.68 -13.94 -8.01
C ALA A 15 3.41 -12.60 -8.15
N LYS A 16 4.42 -12.52 -9.03
CA LYS A 16 5.22 -11.31 -9.24
C LYS A 16 4.50 -10.26 -10.07
N LEU A 17 3.79 -10.67 -11.12
CA LEU A 17 3.19 -9.75 -12.07
C LEU A 17 1.79 -9.31 -11.64
N LEU A 18 0.97 -10.23 -11.13
CA LEU A 18 -0.43 -9.97 -10.83
C LEU A 18 -0.69 -9.75 -9.33
N MET A 19 -0.04 -10.52 -8.45
CA MET A 19 -0.35 -10.51 -7.01
C MET A 19 0.59 -9.65 -6.17
N MET A 20 1.64 -9.06 -6.76
CA MET A 20 2.58 -8.21 -6.01
C MET A 20 1.85 -6.95 -5.48
N ALA A 21 2.09 -6.60 -4.21
CA ALA A 21 1.37 -5.53 -3.54
C ALA A 21 1.54 -4.16 -4.23
N THR A 22 2.73 -3.89 -4.78
CA THR A 22 3.03 -2.66 -5.54
C THR A 22 2.20 -2.51 -6.82
N HIS A 23 1.67 -3.61 -7.37
CA HIS A 23 0.79 -3.58 -8.53
C HIS A 23 -0.70 -3.47 -8.15
N ASN A 24 -1.04 -3.56 -6.86
CA ASN A 24 -2.42 -3.60 -6.36
C ASN A 24 -2.71 -2.42 -5.40
N ILE A 25 -2.36 -1.19 -5.82
CA ILE A 25 -2.48 0.03 -4.99
C ILE A 25 -3.94 0.55 -4.91
N PHE A 26 -4.77 0.26 -5.91
CA PHE A 26 -6.15 0.73 -6.02
C PHE A 26 -7.16 -0.36 -5.68
N SER A 27 -8.29 0.05 -5.11
CA SER A 27 -9.46 -0.81 -4.91
C SER A 27 -10.01 -1.26 -6.26
N PRO A 28 -10.15 -2.58 -6.52
CA PRO A 28 -10.73 -3.07 -7.77
C PRO A 28 -12.19 -2.64 -7.98
N SER A 29 -12.95 -2.39 -6.91
CA SER A 29 -14.37 -2.04 -6.99
C SER A 29 -14.62 -0.55 -7.18
N SER A 30 -13.74 0.32 -6.67
CA SER A 30 -13.98 1.77 -6.65
C SER A 30 -12.91 2.61 -7.34
N GLY A 31 -11.77 2.02 -7.71
CA GLY A 31 -10.62 2.72 -8.29
C GLY A 31 -9.92 3.69 -7.33
N LYS A 32 -10.39 3.83 -6.08
CA LYS A 32 -9.75 4.66 -5.06
C LYS A 32 -8.49 3.97 -4.51
N PRO A 33 -7.45 4.72 -4.12
CA PRO A 33 -6.25 4.13 -3.52
C PRO A 33 -6.61 3.46 -2.19
N ILE A 34 -6.16 2.21 -2.01
CA ILE A 34 -6.30 1.45 -0.75
C ILE A 34 -5.00 1.45 0.05
N LEU A 35 -3.86 1.61 -0.62
CA LEU A 35 -2.55 1.76 0.01
C LEU A 35 -2.31 3.25 0.35
N THR A 36 -3.13 3.81 1.23
CA THR A 36 -2.99 5.18 1.72
C THR A 36 -2.31 5.21 3.09
N PRO A 37 -1.50 6.25 3.41
CA PRO A 37 -1.00 6.47 4.76
C PRO A 37 -2.11 6.39 5.82
N SER A 38 -1.83 5.77 6.96
CA SER A 38 -2.78 5.66 8.07
C SER A 38 -2.09 5.91 9.41
N GLN A 39 -2.89 6.29 10.41
CA GLN A 39 -2.46 6.44 11.81
C GLN A 39 -1.19 7.28 11.92
N ASP A 40 -0.09 6.69 12.37
CA ASP A 40 1.16 7.38 12.69
C ASP A 40 1.79 8.11 11.49
N ILE A 41 1.65 7.55 10.28
CA ILE A 41 2.18 8.19 9.06
C ILE A 41 1.44 9.50 8.78
N VAL A 42 0.12 9.52 8.98
CA VAL A 42 -0.69 10.73 8.82
C VAL A 42 -0.37 11.74 9.92
N LEU A 43 -0.23 11.28 11.16
CA LEU A 43 0.10 12.14 12.30
C LEU A 43 1.47 12.82 12.12
N GLY A 44 2.49 12.05 11.75
CA GLY A 44 3.83 12.58 11.51
C GLY A 44 3.85 13.58 10.35
N SER A 45 3.21 13.24 9.23
CA SER A 45 3.12 14.14 8.07
C SER A 45 2.38 15.43 8.42
N TYR A 46 1.29 15.33 9.19
CA TYR A 46 0.51 16.49 9.64
C TYR A 46 1.33 17.41 10.56
N PHE A 47 2.02 16.85 11.55
CA PHE A 47 2.84 17.64 12.46
C PHE A 47 3.97 18.38 11.75
N LEU A 48 4.64 17.73 10.79
CA LEU A 48 5.74 18.33 10.03
C LEU A 48 5.29 19.43 9.06
N THR A 49 4.03 19.41 8.63
CA THR A 49 3.48 20.36 7.65
C THR A 49 2.52 21.37 8.27
N MET A 50 2.29 21.29 9.58
CA MET A 50 1.48 22.25 10.30
C MET A 50 2.23 23.58 10.41
N ASP A 51 1.61 24.67 9.94
CA ASP A 51 2.18 26.00 10.12
C ASP A 51 2.32 26.30 11.62
N PRO A 52 3.48 26.82 12.07
CA PRO A 52 3.63 27.29 13.43
C PRO A 52 2.60 28.40 13.63
N LYS A 53 1.72 28.24 14.63
CA LYS A 53 0.76 29.29 15.01
C LYS A 53 1.55 30.59 15.20
N SER A 54 1.33 31.55 14.29
CA SER A 54 1.88 32.90 14.43
C SER A 54 1.22 33.55 15.63
N GLY A 55 1.93 33.53 16.75
CA GLY A 55 1.66 34.31 17.95
C GLY A 55 2.79 35.30 18.15
#